data_AF-A0A9E0Y923-F1
#
_entry.id   AF-A0A9E0Y923-F1
#
_cell.length_a   1.000
_cell.length_b   1.000
_cell.length_c   1.000
_cell.angle_alpha   90.00
_cell.angle_beta   90.00
_cell.angle_gamma   90.00
#
_symmetry.space_group_name_H-M   'P 1'
#
loop_
_entity.id
_entity.type
_entity.pdbx_description
1 polymer ?
#
loop_
_entity_poly.entity_id
_entity_poly.type
_entity_poly.pdbx_seq_one_letter_code
_entity_poly.pdbx_strand_id
1 'polypeptide(L)'
;MIFYQLDYVVEEVLKNTPSPEQLRLRKYLNRDFPQNEAKYLWGRIVDHKWYVGERLRRDVGFRVAAIDYFENFYEPQNLSKTKPGAWRRILGPLNSISDFGFRISD
;
A
#
# COMPACT_ATOMS: atom_id res chain seq x y z
N MET A 1 -11.74 33.30 23.77
CA MET A 1 -12.14 31.89 23.72
C MET A 1 -12.70 31.59 22.33
N ILE A 2 -11.83 31.47 21.32
CA ILE A 2 -12.18 31.04 19.95
C ILE A 2 -10.93 30.38 19.35
N PHE A 3 -10.87 29.05 19.29
CA PHE A 3 -9.78 28.33 18.57
C PHE A 3 -10.20 27.01 17.91
N TYR A 4 -11.50 26.67 17.81
CA TYR A 4 -11.89 25.34 17.27
C TYR A 4 -12.10 25.29 15.75
N GLN A 5 -12.42 26.42 15.10
CA GLN A 5 -12.67 26.41 13.65
C GLN A 5 -11.40 26.33 12.81
N LEU A 6 -10.25 26.78 13.35
CA LEU A 6 -8.99 26.74 12.60
C LEU A 6 -8.40 25.33 12.58
N ASP A 7 -8.47 24.60 13.70
CA ASP A 7 -7.94 23.23 13.79
C ASP A 7 -8.65 22.27 12.84
N TYR A 8 -9.99 22.32 12.76
CA TYR A 8 -10.75 21.45 11.86
C TYR A 8 -10.43 21.70 10.39
N VAL A 9 -10.34 22.98 9.98
CA VAL A 9 -10.03 23.34 8.60
C VAL A 9 -8.58 22.99 8.27
N VAL A 10 -7.64 23.16 9.21
CA VAL A 10 -6.25 22.75 9.04
C VAL A 10 -6.13 21.23 8.90
N GLU A 11 -6.80 20.45 9.76
CA GLU A 11 -6.82 18.99 9.66
C GLU A 11 -7.44 18.51 8.34
N GLU A 12 -8.52 19.14 7.89
CA GLU A 12 -9.20 18.76 6.65
C GLU A 12 -8.39 19.14 5.40
N VAL A 13 -7.67 20.26 5.43
CA VAL A 13 -6.74 20.63 4.36
C VAL A 13 -5.52 19.70 4.36
N LEU A 14 -5.00 19.31 5.52
CA LEU A 14 -3.89 18.35 5.62
C LEU A 14 -4.27 16.95 5.10
N LYS A 15 -5.52 16.52 5.25
CA LYS A 15 -6.02 15.27 4.64
C LYS A 15 -6.06 15.32 3.11
N ASN A 16 -6.32 16.49 2.54
CA ASN A 16 -6.48 16.69 1.10
C ASN A 16 -5.20 17.14 0.38
N THR A 17 -4.15 17.49 1.12
CA THR A 17 -2.88 17.96 0.54
C THR A 17 -1.97 16.75 0.25
N PRO A 18 -1.36 16.65 -0.95
CA PRO A 18 -0.40 15.59 -1.23
C PRO A 18 0.81 15.73 -0.30
N SER A 19 1.11 14.65 0.41
CA SER A 19 2.26 14.52 1.32
C SER A 19 3.56 14.82 0.59
N PRO A 20 4.57 15.44 1.23
CA PRO A 20 5.85 15.74 0.58
C PRO A 20 6.54 14.48 -0.01
N GLU A 21 6.32 13.32 0.58
CA GLU A 21 6.77 12.02 0.08
C GLU A 21 6.09 11.66 -1.24
N GLN A 22 4.79 11.89 -1.37
CA GLN A 22 4.05 11.65 -2.62
C GLN A 22 4.57 12.54 -3.74
N LEU A 23 4.85 13.82 -3.46
CA LEU A 23 5.43 14.75 -4.44
C LEU A 23 6.82 14.30 -4.90
N ARG A 24 7.66 13.83 -3.98
CA ARG A 24 9.01 13.32 -4.30
C ARG A 24 8.93 12.04 -5.13
N LEU A 25 8.09 11.08 -4.73
CA LEU A 25 7.91 9.83 -5.47
C LEU A 25 7.35 10.09 -6.86
N ARG A 26 6.36 10.98 -6.99
CA ARG A 26 5.84 11.43 -8.28
C ARG A 26 6.94 12.04 -9.16
N LYS A 27 7.79 12.89 -8.58
CA LYS A 27 8.93 13.49 -9.31
C LYS A 27 9.93 12.45 -9.82
N TYR A 28 10.19 11.38 -9.07
CA TYR A 28 11.22 10.40 -9.43
C TYR A 28 10.71 9.23 -10.27
N LEU A 29 9.51 8.74 -9.98
CA LEU A 29 8.93 7.52 -10.54
C LEU A 29 7.80 7.81 -11.54
N ASN A 30 7.34 9.06 -11.62
CA ASN A 30 6.21 9.48 -12.44
C ASN A 30 4.93 8.66 -12.18
N ARG A 31 4.74 8.24 -10.93
CA ARG A 31 3.55 7.51 -10.44
C ARG A 31 3.03 8.14 -9.16
N ASP A 32 1.72 8.06 -8.98
CA ASP A 32 1.05 8.46 -7.76
C ASP A 32 0.85 7.25 -6.83
N PHE A 33 1.05 7.46 -5.53
CA PHE A 33 0.89 6.45 -4.48
C PHE A 33 -0.02 7.00 -3.39
N PRO A 34 -0.84 6.17 -2.73
CA PRO A 34 -1.62 6.60 -1.56
C PRO A 34 -0.67 7.03 -0.44
N GLN A 35 -1.09 8.00 0.39
CA GLN A 35 -0.21 8.66 1.38
C GLN A 35 0.48 7.66 2.32
N ASN A 36 -0.24 6.66 2.80
CA ASN A 36 0.29 5.63 3.69
C ASN A 36 1.39 4.79 3.01
N GLU A 37 1.15 4.38 1.77
CA GLU A 37 2.13 3.61 0.98
C GLU A 37 3.33 4.50 0.62
N ALA A 38 3.10 5.75 0.24
CA ALA A 38 4.15 6.71 -0.08
C ALA A 38 5.10 6.94 1.10
N LYS A 39 4.58 7.07 2.32
CA LYS A 39 5.39 7.23 3.53
C LYS A 39 6.24 5.98 3.81
N TYR A 40 5.65 4.79 3.68
CA TYR A 40 6.35 3.52 3.82
C TYR A 40 7.47 3.38 2.78
N LEU A 41 7.15 3.59 1.50
CA LEU A 41 8.08 3.51 0.38
C LEU A 41 9.22 4.50 0.51
N TRP A 42 8.92 5.73 0.93
CA TRP A 42 9.93 6.76 1.12
C TRP A 42 10.99 6.34 2.13
N GLY A 43 10.59 5.76 3.27
CA GLY A 43 11.52 5.22 4.25
C GLY A 43 12.41 4.14 3.65
N ARG A 44 11.83 3.18 2.92
CA ARG A 44 12.57 2.08 2.29
C ARG A 44 13.57 2.56 1.24
N ILE A 45 13.21 3.57 0.44
CA ILE A 45 14.09 4.15 -0.57
C ILE A 45 15.27 4.89 0.07
N VAL A 46 15.04 5.59 1.19
CA VAL A 46 16.12 6.28 1.93
C VAL A 46 17.12 5.25 2.49
N ASP A 47 16.63 4.19 3.12
CA ASP A 47 17.47 3.12 3.64
C ASP A 47 18.27 2.44 2.51
N HIS A 48 17.59 2.16 1.39
CA HIS A 48 18.21 1.56 0.20
C HIS A 48 19.29 2.47 -0.40
N LYS A 49 19.02 3.78 -0.53
CA LYS A 49 20.00 4.77 -1.01
C LYS A 49 21.25 4.75 -0.13
N TRP A 50 21.08 4.75 1.19
CA TRP A 50 22.20 4.70 2.12
C TRP A 50 23.00 3.40 1.97
N TYR A 51 22.32 2.25 1.93
CA TYR A 51 22.94 0.94 1.75
C TYR A 51 23.75 0.83 0.45
N VAL A 52 23.17 1.25 -0.68
CA VAL A 52 23.85 1.22 -1.98
C VAL A 52 25.02 2.20 -2.00
N GLY A 53 24.86 3.38 -1.40
CA GLY A 53 25.95 4.36 -1.29
C GLY A 53 27.14 3.83 -0.49
N GLU A 54 26.87 3.15 0.63
CA GLU A 54 27.91 2.52 1.45
C GLU A 54 28.65 1.43 0.68
N ARG A 55 27.92 0.57 -0.04
CA ARG A 55 28.51 -0.51 -0.84
C ARG A 55 29.35 -0.01 -2.02
N LEU A 56 28.95 1.08 -2.65
CA LEU A 56 29.66 1.66 -3.79
C LEU A 56 30.72 2.69 -3.38
N ARG A 57 30.85 3.00 -2.08
CA ARG A 57 31.73 4.06 -1.54
C ARG A 57 31.56 5.41 -2.24
N ARG A 58 30.33 5.70 -2.71
CA ARG A 58 29.97 6.95 -3.41
C ARG A 58 28.54 7.33 -3.12
N ASP A 59 28.20 8.61 -3.22
CA ASP A 59 26.81 9.03 -3.12
C ASP A 59 26.03 8.62 -4.37
N VAL A 60 24.81 8.14 -4.17
CA VAL A 60 23.88 7.73 -5.22
C VAL A 60 22.72 8.70 -5.23
N GLY A 61 22.39 9.23 -6.40
CA GLY A 61 21.26 10.17 -6.55
C GLY A 61 19.93 9.51 -6.15
N PHE A 62 19.05 10.28 -5.50
CA PHE A 62 17.74 9.80 -5.04
C PHE A 62 16.89 9.15 -6.13
N ARG A 63 16.89 9.72 -7.35
CA ARG A 63 16.14 9.15 -8.48
C ARG A 63 16.63 7.76 -8.86
N VAL A 64 17.95 7.55 -8.85
CA VAL A 64 18.57 6.28 -9.20
C VAL A 64 18.26 5.23 -8.14
N ALA A 65 18.44 5.58 -6.86
CA ALA A 65 18.12 4.67 -5.76
C ALA A 65 16.61 4.31 -5.71
N ALA A 66 15.73 5.27 -6.04
CA ALA A 66 14.30 5.00 -6.12
C ALA A 66 13.97 4.02 -7.25
N ILE A 67 14.53 4.20 -8.45
CA ILE A 67 14.31 3.28 -9.58
C ILE A 67 14.84 1.88 -9.23
N ASP A 68 16.07 1.80 -8.72
CA ASP A 68 16.70 0.53 -8.34
C ASP A 68 15.90 -0.22 -7.26
N TYR A 69 15.39 0.50 -6.26
CA TYR A 69 14.51 -0.09 -5.24
C TYR A 69 13.24 -0.67 -5.87
N PHE A 70 12.61 0.06 -6.80
CA PHE A 70 11.37 -0.37 -7.43
C PHE A 70 11.54 -1.51 -8.43
N GLU A 71 12.70 -1.60 -9.09
CA GLU A 71 12.99 -2.69 -10.03
C GLU A 71 13.36 -3.98 -9.30
N ASN A 72 14.07 -3.89 -8.17
CA ASN A 72 14.65 -5.07 -7.50
C ASN A 72 13.93 -5.51 -6.21
N PHE A 73 13.24 -4.60 -5.51
CA PHE A 73 12.72 -4.87 -4.16
C PHE A 73 11.23 -4.56 -3.98
N TYR A 74 10.62 -3.79 -4.88
CA TYR A 74 9.19 -3.50 -4.79
C TYR A 74 8.38 -4.68 -5.30
N GLU A 75 7.84 -5.47 -4.36
CA GLU A 75 6.76 -6.41 -4.66
C GLU A 75 5.42 -5.66 -4.49
N PRO A 76 4.66 -5.41 -5.57
CA PRO A 76 3.30 -4.94 -5.40
C PRO A 76 2.56 -6.00 -4.59
N GLN A 77 1.94 -5.60 -3.47
CA GLN A 77 1.21 -6.52 -2.60
C GLN A 77 0.16 -7.26 -3.43
N ASN A 78 0.50 -8.46 -3.89
CA ASN A 78 -0.40 -9.32 -4.62
C ASN A 78 -1.33 -9.94 -3.59
N LEU A 79 -2.41 -9.20 -3.27
CA LEU A 79 -3.54 -9.67 -2.45
C LEU A 79 -4.29 -10.86 -3.11
N SER A 80 -3.76 -11.46 -4.18
CA SER A 80 -4.34 -12.58 -4.92
C SER A 80 -3.60 -13.91 -4.79
N LYS A 81 -2.50 -14.02 -4.01
CA LYS A 81 -1.85 -15.33 -3.76
C LYS A 81 -2.57 -16.21 -2.72
N THR A 82 -3.82 -15.94 -2.38
CA THR A 82 -4.67 -16.92 -1.69
C THR A 82 -5.01 -18.01 -2.69
N LYS A 83 -4.34 -19.17 -2.63
CA LYS A 83 -4.75 -20.35 -3.41
C LYS A 83 -6.24 -20.62 -3.10
N PRO A 84 -7.17 -20.48 -4.06
CA PRO A 84 -8.57 -20.81 -3.84
C PRO A 84 -8.69 -22.34 -3.81
N GLY A 85 -8.35 -22.95 -2.69
CA GLY A 85 -8.29 -24.40 -2.59
C GLY A 85 -8.29 -24.98 -1.18
N ALA A 86 -8.18 -24.16 -0.13
CA ALA A 86 -8.26 -24.65 1.24
C ALA A 86 -9.68 -25.11 1.62
N TRP A 87 -10.72 -24.48 1.06
CA TRP A 87 -12.12 -24.82 1.34
C TRP A 87 -12.58 -26.16 0.74
N ARG A 88 -11.90 -26.65 -0.32
CA ARG A 88 -12.22 -27.95 -0.95
C ARG A 88 -11.87 -29.18 -0.11
N ARG A 89 -11.07 -29.03 0.96
CA ARG A 89 -10.73 -30.14 1.88
C ARG A 89 -11.68 -30.26 3.08
N ILE A 90 -12.43 -29.21 3.40
CA ILE A 90 -13.32 -29.17 4.58
C ILE A 90 -14.77 -29.42 4.15
N LEU A 91 -15.15 -28.98 2.95
CA LEU A 91 -16.47 -29.23 2.38
C LEU A 91 -16.36 -30.37 1.37
N GLY A 92 -16.90 -31.54 1.71
CA GLY A 92 -17.18 -32.59 0.74
C GLY A 92 -18.05 -32.07 -0.42
N PRO A 93 -18.19 -32.83 -1.52
CA PRO A 93 -18.97 -32.38 -2.67
C PRO A 93 -20.42 -32.13 -2.22
N LEU A 94 -20.84 -30.87 -2.19
CA LEU A 94 -22.23 -30.48 -1.98
C LEU A 94 -23.02 -30.90 -3.23
N ASN A 95 -23.48 -32.15 -3.21
CA ASN A 95 -24.37 -32.71 -4.21
C ASN A 95 -25.67 -33.12 -3.51
N SER A 96 -26.41 -32.15 -2.97
CA SER A 96 -27.83 -32.27 -2.62
C SER A 96 -28.40 -30.89 -2.29
N ILE A 97 -29.03 -30.22 -3.27
CA ILE A 97 -29.80 -28.98 -3.08
C ILE A 97 -31.28 -29.37 -2.95
N SER A 98 -31.62 -30.26 -2.01
CA SER A 98 -33.02 -30.64 -1.78
C SER A 98 -33.50 -30.72 -0.33
N ASP A 99 -32.68 -30.36 0.67
CA ASP A 99 -33.07 -30.52 2.08
C ASP A 99 -33.32 -29.23 2.89
N PHE A 100 -33.19 -28.03 2.31
CA PHE A 100 -33.59 -26.81 3.03
C PHE A 100 -35.09 -26.52 2.86
N GLY A 101 -35.89 -27.29 3.60
CA GLY A 101 -37.30 -27.00 3.86
C GLY A 101 -37.44 -25.72 4.69
N PHE A 102 -37.59 -24.58 4.02
CA PHE A 102 -37.99 -23.32 4.63
C PHE A 102 -39.51 -23.35 4.84
N ARG A 103 -39.94 -23.75 6.05
CA ARG A 103 -41.33 -23.71 6.48
C ARG A 103 -41.69 -22.27 6.86
N ILE A 104 -42.24 -21.51 5.90
CA ILE A 104 -43.05 -20.32 6.22
C ILE A 104 -44.44 -20.83 6.61
N SER A 105 -44.87 -20.50 7.82
CA SER A 105 -46.26 -20.66 8.26
C SER A 105 -46.92 -19.27 8.29
N ASP A 106 -48.12 -19.19 7.70
CA ASP A 106 -49.06 -18.06 7.74
C ASP A 106 -49.48 -17.67 9.18
#